data_AF-A0A7W7KSB7-F1
#
_entry.id   AF-A0A7W7KSB7-F1
#
_cell.length_a   1.000
_cell.length_b   1.000
_cell.length_c   1.000
_cell.angle_alpha   90.00
_cell.angle_beta   90.00
_cell.angle_gamma   90.00
#
_symmetry.space_group_name_H-M   'P 1'
#
loop_
_entity.id
_entity.type
_entity.pdbx_description
1 polymer ?
#
loop_
_entity_poly.entity_id
_entity_poly.type
_entity_poly.pdbx_seq_one_letter_code
_entity_poly.pdbx_strand_id
1 'polypeptide(L)'
;MELENYDLHFDCWYEELCVLARKFGLNVSDQGAWHEPFDDDFSPLEALAEEYPYVLIPTELDEALPSAEEVARVINVPLERWPGNCFGIAMAIVNAGIIKGTAVYGHYNGFVADDSLFAGKPLIHHGWIVKDTGHLIDPTRWVFESEKPYLCLVGPRQLVDYDEGGNIWRLRNARPAPAYDHTEKQYQLCSELRPVLSVMLGRKVSGLISTSEALWVANLSTHSLGILAKPIYEEFIRLGIGALIPIDNVRMVLGTFHPRKVTEDSGFEP
;
A
#
# COMPACT_ATOMS: atom_id res chain seq x y z
N MET A 1 45.16 -3.48 -28.16
CA MET A 1 44.06 -3.26 -29.12
C MET A 1 42.76 -3.91 -28.68
N GLU A 2 42.78 -4.97 -27.86
CA GLU A 2 41.55 -5.58 -27.33
C GLU A 2 40.98 -4.85 -26.09
N LEU A 3 41.84 -4.29 -25.21
CA LEU A 3 41.40 -3.57 -23.99
C LEU A 3 40.62 -2.27 -24.27
N GLU A 4 41.04 -1.48 -25.28
CA GLU A 4 40.32 -0.25 -25.64
C GLU A 4 38.89 -0.53 -26.12
N ASN A 5 38.65 -1.68 -26.74
CA ASN A 5 37.33 -2.07 -27.22
C ASN A 5 36.43 -2.63 -26.11
N TYR A 6 37.04 -3.14 -25.02
CA TYR A 6 36.35 -3.67 -23.85
C TYR A 6 35.78 -2.53 -22.99
N ASP A 7 36.61 -1.52 -22.70
CA ASP A 7 36.19 -0.36 -21.90
C ASP A 7 35.08 0.45 -22.61
N LEU A 8 35.18 0.59 -23.94
CA LEU A 8 34.13 1.19 -24.78
C LEU A 8 32.79 0.42 -24.73
N HIS A 9 32.84 -0.90 -24.53
CA HIS A 9 31.64 -1.74 -24.44
C HIS A 9 30.99 -1.63 -23.06
N PHE A 10 31.80 -1.60 -22.00
CA PHE A 10 31.33 -1.40 -20.64
C PHE A 10 30.72 -0.01 -20.44
N ASP A 11 31.34 1.04 -20.97
CA ASP A 11 30.81 2.40 -20.85
C ASP A 11 29.41 2.54 -21.48
N CYS A 12 29.21 1.96 -22.67
CA CYS A 12 27.89 1.92 -23.32
C CYS A 12 26.86 1.16 -22.47
N TRP A 13 27.24 0.01 -21.93
CA TRP A 13 26.38 -0.81 -21.07
C TRP A 13 26.02 -0.08 -19.76
N TYR A 14 27.00 0.60 -19.14
CA TYR A 14 26.82 1.32 -17.89
C TYR A 14 25.99 2.60 -18.05
N GLU A 15 26.10 3.28 -19.20
CA GLU A 15 25.20 4.39 -19.55
C GLU A 15 23.74 3.92 -19.61
N GLU A 16 23.48 2.75 -20.20
CA GLU A 16 22.14 2.15 -20.24
C GLU A 16 21.64 1.79 -18.83
N LEU A 17 22.50 1.19 -18.00
CA LEU A 17 22.22 0.92 -16.58
C LEU A 17 21.85 2.21 -15.82
N CYS A 18 22.59 3.30 -16.03
CA CYS A 18 22.31 4.60 -15.42
C CYS A 18 20.97 5.21 -15.89
N VAL A 19 20.59 5.00 -17.16
CA VAL A 19 19.27 5.40 -17.67
C VAL A 19 18.16 4.60 -16.98
N LEU A 20 18.34 3.27 -16.86
CA LEU A 20 17.39 2.38 -16.21
C LEU A 20 17.25 2.70 -14.72
N ALA A 21 18.35 2.81 -13.98
CA ALA A 21 18.36 3.18 -12.56
C ALA A 21 17.59 4.48 -12.29
N ARG A 22 17.81 5.50 -13.13
CA ARG A 22 17.06 6.76 -13.06
C ARG A 22 15.56 6.55 -13.27
N LYS A 23 15.12 5.63 -14.15
CA LYS A 23 13.69 5.29 -14.31
C LYS A 23 13.08 4.80 -13.00
N PHE A 24 13.83 4.07 -12.20
CA PHE A 24 13.39 3.52 -10.92
C PHE A 24 13.74 4.38 -9.70
N GLY A 25 14.35 5.55 -9.89
CA GLY A 25 14.75 6.43 -8.77
C GLY A 25 15.93 5.88 -7.95
N LEU A 26 16.72 4.99 -8.55
CA LEU A 26 17.86 4.33 -7.92
C LEU A 26 19.14 5.10 -8.13
N ASN A 27 20.06 4.92 -7.18
CA ASN A 27 21.42 5.44 -7.29
C ASN A 27 22.37 4.30 -7.63
N VAL A 28 23.03 4.42 -8.78
CA VAL A 28 24.03 3.46 -9.27
C VAL A 28 25.38 4.12 -9.47
N SER A 29 25.68 5.20 -8.73
CA SER A 29 26.86 6.06 -8.95
C SER A 29 28.23 5.39 -8.79
N ASP A 30 28.29 4.22 -8.16
CA ASP A 30 29.53 3.45 -8.03
C ASP A 30 29.72 2.55 -9.25
N GLN A 31 30.35 3.08 -10.30
CA GLN A 31 30.61 2.37 -11.55
C GLN A 31 31.41 1.07 -11.34
N GLY A 32 32.30 1.05 -10.34
CA GLY A 32 33.14 -0.11 -10.04
C GLY A 32 32.35 -1.34 -9.59
N ALA A 33 31.21 -1.12 -8.93
CA ALA A 33 30.35 -2.20 -8.43
C ALA A 33 29.61 -2.96 -9.55
N TRP A 34 29.59 -2.45 -10.78
CA TRP A 34 28.82 -3.02 -11.89
C TRP A 34 29.68 -3.77 -12.92
N HIS A 35 30.99 -3.84 -12.72
CA HIS A 35 31.87 -4.66 -13.57
C HIS A 35 31.61 -6.15 -13.41
N GLU A 36 31.35 -6.63 -12.19
CA GLU A 36 31.10 -8.06 -11.95
C GLU A 36 29.85 -8.55 -12.71
N PRO A 37 28.66 -7.90 -12.63
CA PRO A 37 27.52 -8.26 -13.48
C PRO A 37 27.80 -8.15 -14.98
N PHE A 38 28.59 -7.17 -15.42
CA PHE A 38 28.95 -7.02 -16.83
C PHE A 38 29.86 -8.15 -17.32
N ASP A 39 30.87 -8.52 -16.54
CA ASP A 39 31.81 -9.60 -16.83
C ASP A 39 31.10 -10.97 -16.84
N ASP A 40 30.01 -11.10 -16.08
CA ASP A 40 29.12 -12.27 -16.05
C ASP A 40 28.06 -12.26 -17.17
N ASP A 41 28.20 -11.38 -18.17
CA ASP A 41 27.33 -11.23 -19.34
C ASP A 41 25.86 -10.84 -19.00
N PHE A 42 25.61 -10.18 -17.86
CA PHE A 42 24.25 -9.71 -17.53
C PHE A 42 23.89 -8.50 -18.39
N SER A 43 22.62 -8.41 -18.80
CA SER A 43 22.08 -7.15 -19.31
C SER A 43 22.00 -6.09 -18.18
N PRO A 44 21.99 -4.78 -18.52
CA PRO A 44 21.84 -3.72 -17.53
C PRO A 44 20.60 -3.85 -16.64
N LEU A 45 19.52 -4.44 -17.16
CA LEU A 45 18.29 -4.70 -16.40
C LEU A 45 18.46 -5.87 -15.42
N GLU A 46 19.12 -6.95 -15.83
CA GLU A 46 19.40 -8.11 -14.97
C GLU A 46 20.35 -7.75 -13.82
N ALA A 47 21.37 -6.94 -14.09
CA ALA A 47 22.25 -6.41 -13.05
C ALA A 47 21.48 -5.56 -12.03
N LEU A 48 20.65 -4.62 -12.50
CA LEU A 48 19.78 -3.82 -11.62
C LEU A 48 18.79 -4.68 -10.83
N ALA A 49 18.25 -5.72 -11.45
CA ALA A 49 17.30 -6.64 -10.85
C ALA A 49 17.92 -7.48 -9.73
N GLU A 50 19.18 -7.87 -9.88
CA GLU A 50 19.90 -8.64 -8.87
C GLU A 50 20.16 -7.80 -7.61
N GLU A 51 20.72 -6.60 -7.79
CA GLU A 51 21.03 -5.69 -6.68
C GLU A 51 19.76 -5.07 -6.08
N TYR A 52 18.74 -4.85 -6.91
CA TYR A 52 17.46 -4.29 -6.51
C TYR A 52 16.32 -5.21 -6.98
N PRO A 53 16.02 -6.29 -6.24
CA PRO A 53 14.99 -7.28 -6.60
C PRO A 53 13.59 -6.71 -6.84
N TYR A 54 13.33 -5.49 -6.36
CA TYR A 54 12.09 -4.75 -6.56
C TYR A 54 12.05 -3.92 -7.86
N VAL A 55 13.16 -3.84 -8.61
CA VAL A 55 13.22 -3.27 -9.98
C VAL A 55 12.60 -4.22 -10.99
N LEU A 56 12.66 -5.53 -10.73
CA LEU A 56 11.77 -6.50 -11.37
C LEU A 56 10.41 -6.48 -10.68
N ILE A 57 9.70 -5.36 -10.83
CA ILE A 57 8.27 -5.51 -11.05
C ILE A 57 8.16 -5.98 -12.52
N PRO A 58 7.72 -7.22 -12.78
CA PRO A 58 7.90 -7.91 -14.05
C PRO A 58 7.47 -7.10 -15.27
N THR A 59 8.31 -7.15 -16.31
CA THR A 59 8.09 -6.74 -17.70
C THR A 59 7.01 -7.55 -18.43
N GLU A 60 6.01 -8.07 -17.73
CA GLU A 60 4.77 -8.58 -18.35
C GLU A 60 3.67 -7.52 -18.22
N LEU A 61 3.84 -6.42 -18.94
CA LEU A 61 2.80 -5.43 -19.18
C LEU A 61 2.35 -5.47 -20.63
N ASP A 62 1.96 -6.66 -21.08
CA ASP A 62 1.22 -6.86 -22.33
C ASP A 62 -0.24 -7.28 -22.08
N GLU A 63 -0.73 -7.17 -20.83
CA GLU A 63 -2.16 -7.26 -20.55
C GLU A 63 -2.81 -5.92 -20.91
N ALA A 64 -3.35 -5.85 -22.13
CA ALA A 64 -4.19 -4.73 -22.54
C ALA A 64 -5.34 -4.59 -21.53
N LEU A 65 -5.36 -3.47 -20.81
CA LEU A 65 -6.45 -3.18 -19.89
C LEU A 65 -7.75 -2.95 -20.68
N PRO A 66 -8.90 -3.45 -20.19
CA PRO A 66 -10.18 -3.15 -20.81
C PRO A 66 -10.48 -1.64 -20.72
N SER A 67 -11.31 -1.15 -21.63
CA SER A 67 -11.75 0.24 -21.58
C SER A 67 -12.64 0.48 -20.35
N ALA A 68 -12.70 1.74 -19.89
CA ALA A 68 -13.57 2.09 -18.76
C ALA A 68 -15.04 1.78 -19.06
N GLU A 69 -15.49 1.97 -20.31
CA GLU A 69 -16.84 1.64 -20.78
C GLU A 69 -17.11 0.14 -20.74
N GLU A 70 -16.13 -0.68 -21.14
CA GLU A 70 -16.25 -2.13 -21.08
C GLU A 70 -16.43 -2.60 -19.65
N VAL A 71 -15.60 -2.06 -18.74
CA VAL A 71 -15.69 -2.35 -17.30
C VAL A 71 -17.03 -1.91 -16.73
N ALA A 72 -17.45 -0.67 -17.01
CA ALA A 72 -18.72 -0.10 -16.53
C ALA A 72 -19.93 -0.96 -16.90
N ARG A 73 -19.93 -1.50 -18.13
CA ARG A 73 -20.96 -2.43 -18.61
C ARG A 73 -20.96 -3.75 -17.85
N VAL A 74 -19.79 -4.33 -17.57
CA VAL A 74 -19.68 -5.61 -16.85
C VAL A 74 -20.08 -5.48 -15.38
N ILE A 75 -19.62 -4.43 -14.70
CA ILE A 75 -19.96 -4.20 -13.28
C ILE A 75 -21.35 -3.58 -13.09
N ASN A 76 -22.04 -3.24 -14.18
CA ASN A 76 -23.35 -2.59 -14.19
C ASN A 76 -23.41 -1.27 -13.38
N VAL A 77 -22.35 -0.46 -13.48
CA VAL A 77 -22.27 0.87 -12.87
C VAL A 77 -21.83 1.89 -13.93
N PRO A 78 -22.68 2.85 -14.30
CA PRO A 78 -22.35 3.83 -15.34
C PRO A 78 -21.22 4.76 -14.87
N LEU A 79 -20.38 5.21 -15.82
CA LEU A 79 -19.13 5.95 -15.55
C LEU A 79 -19.36 7.24 -14.75
N GLU A 80 -20.50 7.89 -14.92
CA GLU A 80 -20.88 9.11 -14.21
C GLU A 80 -21.06 8.90 -12.70
N ARG A 81 -21.19 7.65 -12.24
CA ARG A 81 -21.31 7.27 -10.83
C ARG A 81 -20.00 6.80 -10.20
N TRP A 82 -18.91 6.78 -10.96
CA TRP A 82 -17.60 6.38 -10.45
C TRP A 82 -16.95 7.48 -9.58
N PRO A 83 -17.03 8.78 -9.93
CA PRO A 83 -16.49 9.85 -9.10
C PRO A 83 -17.01 9.80 -7.65
N GLY A 84 -16.10 9.73 -6.68
CA GLY A 84 -16.43 9.63 -5.26
C GLY A 84 -16.84 8.22 -4.77
N ASN A 85 -16.85 7.22 -5.66
CA ASN A 85 -17.11 5.81 -5.34
C ASN A 85 -15.90 4.91 -5.66
N CYS A 86 -14.69 5.46 -5.63
CA CYS A 86 -13.47 4.82 -6.16
C CYS A 86 -13.24 3.40 -5.61
N PHE A 87 -13.38 3.22 -4.28
CA PHE A 87 -13.24 1.90 -3.66
C PHE A 87 -14.34 0.91 -4.06
N GLY A 88 -15.59 1.39 -4.17
CA GLY A 88 -16.71 0.57 -4.62
C GLY A 88 -16.51 0.08 -6.06
N ILE A 89 -15.94 0.93 -6.93
CA ILE A 89 -15.56 0.56 -8.29
C ILE A 89 -14.43 -0.48 -8.28
N ALA A 90 -13.33 -0.24 -7.55
CA ALA A 90 -12.23 -1.20 -7.43
C ALA A 90 -12.72 -2.58 -6.94
N MET A 91 -13.58 -2.60 -5.92
CA MET A 91 -14.21 -3.83 -5.44
C MET A 91 -15.08 -4.51 -6.51
N ALA A 92 -15.92 -3.74 -7.21
CA ALA A 92 -16.81 -4.31 -8.22
C ALA A 92 -16.03 -4.96 -9.37
N ILE A 93 -14.91 -4.35 -9.78
CA ILE A 93 -14.00 -4.88 -10.80
C ILE A 93 -13.37 -6.20 -10.36
N VAL A 94 -12.83 -6.25 -9.14
CA VAL A 94 -12.21 -7.46 -8.58
C VAL A 94 -13.25 -8.57 -8.40
N ASN A 95 -14.43 -8.25 -7.86
CA ASN A 95 -15.51 -9.22 -7.64
C ASN A 95 -16.08 -9.78 -8.95
N ALA A 96 -16.09 -8.99 -10.02
CA ALA A 96 -16.48 -9.44 -11.35
C ALA A 96 -15.39 -10.29 -12.04
N GLY A 97 -14.19 -10.42 -11.44
CA GLY A 97 -13.08 -11.18 -11.99
C GLY A 97 -12.44 -10.54 -13.23
N ILE A 98 -12.71 -9.25 -13.50
CA ILE A 98 -12.16 -8.52 -14.65
C ILE A 98 -10.66 -8.31 -14.47
N ILE A 99 -10.25 -7.97 -13.25
CA ILE A 99 -8.86 -7.77 -12.87
C ILE A 99 -8.60 -8.61 -11.63
N LYS A 100 -7.57 -9.47 -11.69
CA LYS A 100 -7.11 -10.24 -10.53
C LYS A 100 -6.27 -9.34 -9.62
N GLY A 101 -6.61 -9.34 -8.34
CA GLY A 101 -5.90 -8.59 -7.31
C GLY A 101 -6.79 -8.33 -6.10
N THR A 102 -6.36 -7.39 -5.27
CA THR A 102 -7.07 -6.96 -4.06
C THR A 102 -7.47 -5.50 -4.20
N ALA A 103 -8.75 -5.20 -3.99
CA ALA A 103 -9.21 -3.82 -3.84
C ALA A 103 -8.76 -3.30 -2.46
N VAL A 104 -7.97 -2.22 -2.47
CA VAL A 104 -7.43 -1.58 -1.27
C VAL A 104 -7.89 -0.14 -1.17
N TYR A 105 -7.82 0.41 0.04
CA TYR A 105 -8.20 1.78 0.36
C TYR A 105 -7.08 2.52 1.09
N GLY A 106 -7.02 3.82 0.89
CA GLY A 106 -5.98 4.66 1.48
C GLY A 106 -6.13 6.13 1.09
N HIS A 107 -5.00 6.80 0.89
CA HIS A 107 -4.98 8.18 0.41
C HIS A 107 -4.30 8.29 -0.95
N TYR A 108 -4.85 9.17 -1.79
CA TYR A 108 -4.19 9.63 -3.01
C TYR A 108 -3.47 10.96 -2.75
N ASN A 109 -2.18 11.00 -3.07
CA ASN A 109 -1.27 12.13 -2.89
C ASN A 109 -0.71 12.67 -4.21
N GLY A 110 -1.16 12.12 -5.34
CA GLY A 110 -0.69 12.52 -6.66
C GLY A 110 -1.28 13.84 -7.14
N PHE A 111 -1.12 14.11 -8.44
CA PHE A 111 -1.62 15.31 -9.06
C PHE A 111 -3.15 15.38 -9.02
N VAL A 112 -3.67 16.57 -8.71
CA VAL A 112 -5.10 16.88 -8.70
C VAL A 112 -5.29 18.14 -9.53
N ALA A 113 -6.06 18.04 -10.62
CA ALA A 113 -6.37 19.16 -11.47
C ALA A 113 -7.25 20.18 -10.72
N ASP A 114 -7.02 21.46 -11.01
CA ASP A 114 -7.70 22.59 -10.34
C ASP A 114 -9.22 22.60 -10.57
N ASP A 115 -9.68 22.00 -11.66
CA ASP A 115 -11.09 21.88 -12.02
C ASP A 115 -11.72 20.53 -11.61
N SER A 116 -10.95 19.64 -10.98
CA SER A 116 -11.47 18.37 -10.48
C SER A 116 -12.34 18.57 -9.23
N LEU A 117 -13.24 17.63 -8.95
CA LEU A 117 -14.06 17.65 -7.72
C LEU A 117 -13.25 17.45 -6.42
N PHE A 118 -11.94 17.19 -6.55
CA PHE A 118 -11.02 16.97 -5.45
C PHE A 118 -10.05 18.14 -5.24
N ALA A 119 -10.10 19.18 -6.10
CA ALA A 119 -9.29 20.38 -5.96
C ALA A 119 -9.41 21.00 -4.56
N GLY A 120 -8.27 21.34 -3.96
CA GLY A 120 -8.18 21.97 -2.65
C GLY A 120 -8.48 21.07 -1.44
N LYS A 121 -8.75 19.77 -1.62
CA LYS A 121 -8.95 18.86 -0.49
C LYS A 121 -7.61 18.53 0.19
N PRO A 122 -7.51 18.66 1.53
CA PRO A 122 -6.25 18.41 2.24
C PRO A 122 -5.91 16.92 2.37
N LEU A 123 -6.91 16.05 2.19
CA LEU A 123 -6.77 14.60 2.23
C LEU A 123 -7.79 13.99 1.27
N ILE A 124 -7.32 13.15 0.37
CA ILE A 124 -8.16 12.49 -0.63
C ILE A 124 -8.18 11.01 -0.31
N HIS A 125 -9.28 10.55 0.26
CA HIS A 125 -9.49 9.11 0.42
C HIS A 125 -9.77 8.48 -0.94
N HIS A 126 -9.11 7.36 -1.20
CA HIS A 126 -9.14 6.73 -2.52
C HIS A 126 -9.02 5.23 -2.43
N GLY A 127 -9.56 4.53 -3.44
CA GLY A 127 -9.47 3.09 -3.56
C GLY A 127 -8.97 2.66 -4.94
N TRP A 128 -8.12 1.65 -4.97
CA TRP A 128 -7.48 1.10 -6.16
C TRP A 128 -7.29 -0.41 -6.04
N ILE A 129 -6.69 -1.05 -7.03
CA ILE A 129 -6.46 -2.50 -7.07
C ILE A 129 -4.95 -2.75 -7.00
N VAL A 130 -4.53 -3.64 -6.10
CA VAL A 130 -3.16 -4.18 -6.03
C VAL A 130 -3.17 -5.57 -6.65
N LYS A 131 -2.45 -5.79 -7.75
CA LYS A 131 -2.26 -7.14 -8.33
C LYS A 131 -1.31 -7.95 -7.45
N ASP A 132 -1.37 -9.28 -7.57
CA ASP A 132 -0.45 -10.19 -6.86
C ASP A 132 1.02 -9.96 -7.25
N THR A 133 1.26 -9.36 -8.42
CA THR A 133 2.58 -8.95 -8.91
C THR A 133 3.08 -7.63 -8.32
N GLY A 134 2.32 -6.99 -7.42
CA GLY A 134 2.65 -5.70 -6.80
C GLY A 134 2.29 -4.47 -7.65
N HIS A 135 1.84 -4.65 -8.89
CA HIS A 135 1.34 -3.55 -9.72
C HIS A 135 0.04 -2.96 -9.18
N LEU A 136 -0.12 -1.64 -9.31
CA LEU A 136 -1.38 -0.97 -8.99
C LEU A 136 -2.17 -0.64 -10.25
N ILE A 137 -3.48 -0.87 -10.18
CA ILE A 137 -4.43 -0.38 -11.17
C ILE A 137 -5.41 0.55 -10.48
N ASP A 138 -5.47 1.79 -10.97
CA ASP A 138 -6.44 2.78 -10.52
C ASP A 138 -7.51 2.99 -11.61
N PRO A 139 -8.72 2.44 -11.43
CA PRO A 139 -9.81 2.59 -12.39
C PRO A 139 -10.42 4.00 -12.42
N THR A 140 -10.00 4.87 -11.49
CA THR A 140 -10.65 6.15 -11.18
C THR A 140 -9.66 7.31 -11.09
N ARG A 141 -8.40 7.11 -11.51
CA ARG A 141 -7.36 8.16 -11.50
C ARG A 141 -7.76 9.40 -12.30
N TRP A 142 -8.40 9.18 -13.45
CA TRP A 142 -8.91 10.23 -14.34
C TRP A 142 -9.82 11.24 -13.65
N VAL A 143 -10.47 10.85 -12.56
CA VAL A 143 -11.34 11.74 -11.78
C VAL A 143 -10.54 12.85 -11.08
N PHE A 144 -9.28 12.59 -10.71
CA PHE A 144 -8.37 13.60 -10.13
C PHE A 144 -7.75 14.48 -11.20
N GLU A 145 -7.51 13.92 -12.38
CA GLU A 145 -6.85 14.60 -13.49
C GLU A 145 -7.83 15.42 -14.35
N SER A 146 -9.14 15.31 -14.08
CA SER A 146 -10.21 15.87 -14.90
C SER A 146 -10.19 15.38 -16.35
N GLU A 147 -9.80 14.12 -16.54
CA GLU A 147 -9.65 13.50 -17.85
C GLU A 147 -10.84 12.61 -18.22
N LYS A 148 -10.87 12.17 -19.49
CA LYS A 148 -11.84 11.15 -19.91
C LYS A 148 -11.62 9.83 -19.16
N PRO A 149 -12.67 9.03 -18.91
CA PRO A 149 -12.52 7.77 -18.18
C PRO A 149 -11.51 6.80 -18.81
N TYR A 150 -10.58 6.28 -18.00
CA TYR A 150 -9.62 5.26 -18.39
C TYR A 150 -9.19 4.41 -17.17
N LEU A 151 -8.66 3.21 -17.40
CA LEU A 151 -8.02 2.43 -16.34
C LEU A 151 -6.53 2.73 -16.33
N CYS A 152 -6.02 3.26 -15.21
CA CYS A 152 -4.60 3.58 -15.06
C CYS A 152 -3.84 2.37 -14.54
N LEU A 153 -2.88 1.88 -15.31
CA LEU A 153 -1.79 1.10 -14.74
C LEU A 153 -0.75 2.08 -14.17
N VAL A 154 -0.51 1.98 -12.87
CA VAL A 154 0.40 2.91 -12.17
C VAL A 154 1.84 2.47 -12.38
N GLY A 155 2.66 3.36 -12.96
CA GLY A 155 4.08 3.11 -13.15
C GLY A 155 4.86 3.22 -11.83
N PRO A 156 6.06 2.62 -11.73
CA PRO A 156 6.86 2.61 -10.50
C PRO A 156 7.07 3.98 -9.85
N ARG A 157 7.34 5.02 -10.67
CA ARG A 157 7.52 6.40 -10.19
C ARG A 157 6.28 7.03 -9.58
N GLN A 158 5.10 6.54 -9.94
CA GLN A 158 3.80 7.06 -9.51
C GLN A 158 3.25 6.28 -8.30
N LEU A 159 3.91 5.19 -7.88
CA LEU A 159 3.49 4.44 -6.69
C LEU A 159 3.49 5.32 -5.43
N VAL A 160 4.37 6.33 -5.37
CA VAL A 160 4.42 7.32 -4.28
C VAL A 160 3.14 8.16 -4.15
N ASP A 161 2.31 8.21 -5.20
CA ASP A 161 1.02 8.88 -5.18
C ASP A 161 0.00 8.11 -4.34
N TYR A 162 0.25 6.85 -3.97
CA TYR A 162 -0.71 5.96 -3.32
C TYR A 162 -0.23 5.56 -1.91
N ASP A 163 -1.03 5.91 -0.90
CA ASP A 163 -0.77 5.64 0.52
C ASP A 163 -1.77 4.61 1.05
N GLU A 164 -1.51 3.32 0.81
CA GLU A 164 -2.36 2.20 1.26
C GLU A 164 -2.54 2.23 2.78
N GLY A 165 -3.78 2.11 3.25
CA GLY A 165 -4.14 2.20 4.67
C GLY A 165 -3.87 3.57 5.31
N GLY A 166 -3.41 4.55 4.53
CA GLY A 166 -3.01 5.86 5.02
C GLY A 166 -1.79 5.81 5.94
N ASN A 167 -0.84 4.91 5.69
CA ASN A 167 0.33 4.66 6.53
C ASN A 167 1.35 5.82 6.51
N ILE A 168 1.59 6.44 5.36
CA ILE A 168 2.44 7.64 5.23
C ILE A 168 1.81 8.79 6.01
N TRP A 169 0.50 9.01 5.85
CA TRP A 169 -0.21 10.03 6.60
C TRP A 169 -0.15 9.77 8.12
N ARG A 170 -0.36 8.52 8.56
CA ARG A 170 -0.27 8.11 9.98
C ARG A 170 1.12 8.34 10.56
N LEU A 171 2.16 7.99 9.81
CA LEU A 171 3.54 8.21 10.22
C LEU A 171 3.83 9.72 10.40
N ARG A 172 3.42 10.56 9.44
CA ARG A 172 3.63 12.01 9.48
C ARG A 172 2.81 12.73 10.56
N ASN A 173 1.63 12.20 10.89
CA ASN A 173 0.70 12.80 11.86
C ASN A 173 0.67 12.05 13.19
N ALA A 174 1.69 11.24 13.48
CA ALA A 174 1.80 10.52 14.73
C ALA A 174 1.78 11.48 15.92
N ARG A 175 0.92 11.18 16.90
CA ARG A 175 0.82 11.92 18.16
C ARG A 175 1.44 11.12 19.30
N PRO A 176 1.86 11.74 20.40
CA PRO A 176 2.24 11.01 21.60
C PRO A 176 1.13 10.05 22.06
N ALA A 177 1.51 8.96 22.71
CA ALA A 177 0.55 8.05 23.33
C ALA A 177 -0.37 8.81 24.30
N PRO A 178 -1.68 8.53 24.30
CA PRO A 178 -2.60 9.14 25.26
C PRO A 178 -2.29 8.66 26.68
N ALA A 179 -2.66 9.45 27.67
CA ALA A 179 -2.62 9.01 29.06
C ALA A 179 -3.65 7.89 29.29
N TYR A 180 -3.32 6.96 30.18
CA TYR A 180 -4.25 5.92 30.60
C TYR A 180 -5.47 6.51 31.29
N ASP A 181 -6.65 6.22 30.76
CA ASP A 181 -7.94 6.60 31.36
C ASP A 181 -8.64 5.35 31.92
N HIS A 182 -8.82 5.32 33.24
CA HIS A 182 -9.48 4.22 33.95
C HIS A 182 -11.00 4.25 33.85
N THR A 183 -11.58 5.35 33.36
CA THR A 183 -13.02 5.52 33.17
C THR A 183 -13.50 4.95 31.84
N GLU A 184 -12.59 4.76 30.88
CA GLU A 184 -12.88 4.12 29.60
C GLU A 184 -13.07 2.60 29.75
N LYS A 185 -13.58 1.97 28.69
CA LYS A 185 -13.54 0.51 28.57
C LYS A 185 -12.08 0.04 28.54
N GLN A 186 -11.79 -0.96 29.38
CA GLN A 186 -10.47 -1.54 29.57
C GLN A 186 -10.35 -2.87 28.83
N TYR A 187 -9.16 -3.15 28.31
CA TYR A 187 -8.86 -4.39 27.59
C TYR A 187 -7.72 -5.14 28.26
N GLN A 188 -7.97 -6.42 28.56
CA GLN A 188 -7.00 -7.30 29.20
C GLN A 188 -6.07 -7.94 28.16
N LEU A 189 -4.83 -7.45 28.14
CA LEU A 189 -3.75 -7.93 27.29
C LEU A 189 -3.16 -9.25 27.79
N CYS A 190 -2.74 -10.07 26.83
CA CYS A 190 -1.85 -11.21 27.03
C CYS A 190 -0.53 -10.77 27.69
N SER A 191 0.19 -11.69 28.33
CA SER A 191 1.45 -11.41 29.04
C SER A 191 2.55 -10.94 28.10
N GLU A 192 2.56 -11.48 26.89
CA GLU A 192 3.64 -11.39 25.90
C GLU A 192 3.73 -9.97 25.33
N LEU A 193 2.60 -9.30 25.15
CA LEU A 193 2.56 -7.94 24.59
C LEU A 193 2.74 -6.82 25.62
N ARG A 194 2.70 -7.12 26.92
CA ARG A 194 2.81 -6.07 27.97
C ARG A 194 4.13 -5.31 27.92
N PRO A 195 5.31 -5.97 27.77
CA PRO A 195 6.58 -5.24 27.70
C PRO A 195 6.62 -4.33 26.46
N VAL A 196 6.17 -4.84 25.32
CA VAL A 196 6.12 -4.10 24.05
C VAL A 196 5.22 -2.87 24.18
N LEU A 197 3.98 -3.05 24.62
CA LEU A 197 3.03 -1.96 24.79
C LEU A 197 3.44 -1.00 25.91
N SER A 198 4.20 -1.45 26.91
CA SER A 198 4.75 -0.55 27.93
C SER A 198 5.75 0.44 27.34
N VAL A 199 6.61 -0.02 26.42
CA VAL A 199 7.56 0.84 25.71
C VAL A 199 6.81 1.80 24.80
N MET A 200 5.85 1.30 24.01
CA MET A 200 5.09 2.12 23.05
C MET A 200 4.24 3.20 23.73
N LEU A 201 3.62 2.88 24.87
CA LEU A 201 2.77 3.81 25.63
C LEU A 201 3.56 4.69 26.61
N GLY A 202 4.86 4.46 26.78
CA GLY A 202 5.69 5.21 27.72
C GLY A 202 5.31 5.01 29.20
N ARG A 203 4.65 3.90 29.55
CA ARG A 203 4.24 3.58 30.92
C ARG A 203 4.27 2.07 31.19
N LYS A 204 4.34 1.68 32.46
CA LYS A 204 4.21 0.26 32.83
C LYS A 204 2.77 -0.24 32.59
N VAL A 205 2.60 -1.20 31.68
CA VAL A 205 1.33 -1.88 31.42
C VAL A 205 1.22 -3.12 32.32
N SER A 206 0.37 -3.05 33.34
CA SER A 206 0.10 -4.17 34.27
C SER A 206 -0.77 -5.28 33.67
N GLY A 207 -1.29 -5.06 32.46
CA GLY A 207 -2.17 -5.97 31.73
C GLY A 207 -3.42 -5.30 31.18
N LEU A 208 -3.71 -4.06 31.56
CA LEU A 208 -4.84 -3.28 31.04
C LEU A 208 -4.37 -2.11 30.18
N ILE A 209 -5.08 -1.89 29.09
CA ILE A 209 -5.06 -0.66 28.30
C ILE A 209 -6.46 -0.09 28.16
N SER A 210 -6.54 1.23 28.06
CA SER A 210 -7.80 1.94 27.85
C SER A 210 -8.20 1.94 26.36
N THR A 211 -9.39 2.43 26.04
CA THR A 211 -9.87 2.51 24.65
C THR A 211 -9.06 3.49 23.82
N SER A 212 -8.71 4.64 24.37
CA SER A 212 -7.86 5.63 23.70
C SER A 212 -6.47 5.07 23.40
N GLU A 213 -5.87 4.33 24.33
CA GLU A 213 -4.57 3.67 24.09
C GLU A 213 -4.67 2.58 23.02
N ALA A 214 -5.71 1.74 23.07
CA ALA A 214 -5.95 0.73 22.06
C ALA A 214 -6.14 1.36 20.67
N LEU A 215 -6.94 2.42 20.57
CA LEU A 215 -7.15 3.16 19.32
C LEU A 215 -5.85 3.76 18.79
N TRP A 216 -5.05 4.36 19.67
CA TRP A 216 -3.75 4.93 19.32
C TRP A 216 -2.81 3.87 18.74
N VAL A 217 -2.64 2.74 19.43
CA VAL A 217 -1.79 1.62 18.96
C VAL A 217 -2.32 1.06 17.63
N ALA A 218 -3.64 0.85 17.51
CA ALA A 218 -4.26 0.30 16.29
C ALA A 218 -4.05 1.19 15.05
N ASN A 219 -3.89 2.51 15.26
CA ASN A 219 -3.75 3.49 14.18
C ASN A 219 -2.31 3.96 13.94
N LEU A 220 -1.32 3.37 14.61
CA LEU A 220 0.07 3.55 14.22
C LEU A 220 0.30 2.99 12.81
N SER A 221 1.23 3.60 12.07
CA SER A 221 1.62 3.09 10.75
C SER A 221 2.20 1.68 10.85
N THR A 222 1.97 0.85 9.84
CA THR A 222 2.59 -0.49 9.77
C THR A 222 4.11 -0.41 9.78
N HIS A 223 4.69 0.66 9.24
CA HIS A 223 6.12 0.94 9.33
C HIS A 223 6.59 1.17 10.79
N SER A 224 5.85 1.97 11.56
CA SER A 224 6.15 2.20 12.99
C SER A 224 5.99 0.95 13.84
N LEU A 225 4.99 0.11 13.52
CA LEU A 225 4.76 -1.14 14.21
C LEU A 225 5.79 -2.22 13.83
N GLY A 226 6.28 -2.20 12.58
CA GLY A 226 7.21 -3.18 12.05
C GLY A 226 6.76 -4.61 12.28
N ILE A 227 7.66 -5.47 12.76
CA ILE A 227 7.38 -6.88 13.06
C ILE A 227 6.32 -7.08 14.16
N LEU A 228 6.03 -6.04 14.95
CA LEU A 228 5.06 -6.12 16.05
C LEU A 228 3.62 -5.93 15.57
N ALA A 229 3.40 -5.48 14.32
CA ALA A 229 2.06 -5.26 13.80
C ALA A 229 1.20 -6.53 13.89
N LYS A 230 1.72 -7.66 13.44
CA LYS A 230 1.01 -8.95 13.43
C LYS A 230 0.54 -9.40 14.82
N PRO A 231 1.42 -9.59 15.82
CA PRO A 231 0.97 -10.06 17.13
C PRO A 231 0.04 -9.06 17.83
N ILE A 232 0.22 -7.75 17.62
CA ILE A 232 -0.71 -6.73 18.15
C ILE A 232 -2.09 -6.87 17.50
N TYR A 233 -2.17 -7.00 16.18
CA TYR A 233 -3.43 -7.11 15.47
C TYR A 233 -4.18 -8.39 15.83
N GLU A 234 -3.47 -9.52 15.93
CA GLU A 234 -4.04 -10.80 16.39
C GLU A 234 -4.63 -10.68 17.80
N GLU A 235 -3.93 -10.02 18.72
CA GLU A 235 -4.43 -9.77 20.07
C GLU A 235 -5.67 -8.87 20.07
N PHE A 236 -5.67 -7.81 19.26
CA PHE A 236 -6.81 -6.89 19.18
C PHE A 236 -8.04 -7.57 18.59
N ILE A 237 -7.86 -8.45 17.62
CA ILE A 237 -8.93 -9.31 17.10
C ILE A 237 -9.43 -10.28 18.19
N ARG A 238 -8.53 -10.93 18.94
CA ARG A 238 -8.89 -11.82 20.06
C ARG A 238 -9.70 -11.09 21.13
N LEU A 239 -9.37 -9.83 21.39
CA LEU A 239 -10.05 -8.95 22.34
C LEU A 239 -11.38 -8.39 21.82
N GLY A 240 -11.76 -8.68 20.57
CA GLY A 240 -13.00 -8.19 19.95
C GLY A 240 -12.94 -6.71 19.54
N ILE A 241 -11.74 -6.14 19.41
CA ILE A 241 -11.50 -4.74 19.01
C ILE A 241 -10.75 -4.62 17.68
N GLY A 242 -10.75 -5.69 16.87
CA GLY A 242 -10.13 -5.67 15.54
C GLY A 242 -10.67 -4.55 14.62
N ALA A 243 -11.90 -4.08 14.84
CA ALA A 243 -12.49 -2.95 14.11
C ALA A 243 -11.78 -1.61 14.33
N LEU A 244 -10.91 -1.48 15.35
CA LEU A 244 -10.08 -0.29 15.55
C LEU A 244 -8.91 -0.21 14.55
N ILE A 245 -8.54 -1.34 13.95
CA ILE A 245 -7.43 -1.46 13.01
C ILE A 245 -7.95 -1.09 11.61
N PRO A 246 -7.25 -0.22 10.85
CA PRO A 246 -7.58 0.02 9.45
C PRO A 246 -7.64 -1.29 8.66
N ILE A 247 -8.72 -1.54 7.92
CA ILE A 247 -8.96 -2.83 7.27
C ILE A 247 -7.85 -3.22 6.28
N ASP A 248 -7.30 -2.25 5.55
CA ASP A 248 -6.19 -2.49 4.63
C ASP A 248 -4.91 -2.87 5.37
N ASN A 249 -4.66 -2.29 6.56
CA ASN A 249 -3.54 -2.71 7.40
C ASN A 249 -3.75 -4.14 7.93
N VAL A 250 -4.98 -4.52 8.28
CA VAL A 250 -5.29 -5.92 8.66
C VAL A 250 -4.97 -6.84 7.49
N ARG A 251 -5.39 -6.49 6.27
CA ARG A 251 -5.15 -7.29 5.06
C ARG A 251 -3.66 -7.40 4.73
N MET A 252 -2.95 -6.29 4.81
CA MET A 252 -1.50 -6.21 4.57
C MET A 252 -0.71 -7.07 5.55
N VAL A 253 -1.08 -7.04 6.84
CA VAL A 253 -0.29 -7.68 7.92
C VAL A 253 -0.70 -9.13 8.19
N LEU A 254 -2.00 -9.43 8.13
CA LEU A 254 -2.55 -10.76 8.45
C LEU A 254 -2.99 -11.57 7.23
N GLY A 255 -3.00 -10.97 6.03
CA GLY A 255 -3.61 -11.57 4.85
C GLY A 255 -5.14 -11.44 4.84
N THR A 256 -5.83 -12.30 4.09
CA THR A 256 -7.29 -12.23 3.91
C THR A 256 -8.07 -12.40 5.23
N PHE A 257 -8.40 -11.26 5.84
CA PHE A 257 -9.27 -11.18 7.00
C PHE A 257 -10.69 -11.61 6.61
N HIS A 258 -11.12 -12.75 7.15
CA HIS A 258 -12.53 -13.12 7.16
C HIS A 258 -13.11 -12.59 8.47
N PRO A 259 -13.90 -11.49 8.47
CA PRO A 259 -14.62 -11.12 9.67
C PRO A 259 -15.41 -12.34 10.11
N ARG A 260 -15.22 -12.79 11.36
CA ARG A 260 -16.07 -13.85 11.93
C ARG A 260 -17.50 -13.41 11.68
N LYS A 261 -18.29 -14.25 11.00
CA LYS A 261 -19.75 -14.10 10.97
C LYS A 261 -20.16 -13.86 12.41
N VAL A 262 -20.79 -12.71 12.67
CA VAL A 262 -21.55 -12.53 13.90
C VAL A 262 -22.57 -13.66 13.87
N THR A 263 -22.31 -14.72 14.63
CA THR A 263 -23.31 -15.75 14.88
C THR A 263 -24.49 -15.04 15.51
N GLU A 264 -25.69 -15.25 14.96
CA GLU A 264 -26.97 -14.61 15.27
C GLU A 264 -27.46 -14.83 16.73
N ASP A 265 -26.57 -15.02 17.70
CA ASP A 265 -26.88 -15.30 19.12
C ASP A 265 -26.79 -14.08 20.03
N SER A 266 -26.50 -12.88 19.53
CA SER A 266 -26.72 -11.66 20.32
C SER A 266 -28.18 -11.23 20.16
N GLY A 267 -29.04 -11.89 20.93
CA GLY A 267 -30.46 -11.55 21.07
C GLY A 267 -30.65 -10.06 21.30
N PHE A 268 -31.06 -9.39 20.23
CA PHE A 268 -31.63 -8.05 20.26
C PHE A 268 -33.01 -8.20 19.63
N GLU A 269 -34.01 -8.44 20.49
CA GLU A 269 -35.41 -8.31 20.09
C GLU A 269 -35.78 -6.80 20.10
N PRO A 270 -36.63 -6.36 19.14
CA PRO A 270 -36.97 -4.95 18.93
C PRO A 270 -37.72 -4.31 20.10
#